data_AF-X1TR61-F1
#
_entry.id   AF-X1TR61-F1
#
_cell.length_a   1.000
_cell.length_b   1.000
_cell.length_c   1.000
_cell.angle_alpha   90.00
_cell.angle_beta   90.00
_cell.angle_gamma   90.00
#
_symmetry.space_group_name_H-M   'P 1'
#
loop_
_entity.id
_entity.type
_entity.pdbx_description
1 polymer ?
#
loop_
_entity_poly.entity_id
_entity_poly.type
_entity_poly.pdbx_seq_one_letter_code
_entity_poly.pdbx_strand_id
1 'polypeptide(L)'
;WHVKNTKRIHVPEVNRAFYLHAALDEGDVDYRWAMSRFIEAGFDGWISIETAGMGDQLDFIERGKRYLDRLIKDSSAGAGLWVQ
;
A
#
# COMPACT_ATOMS: atom_id res chain seq x y z
N TRP A 1 3.43 7.63 -9.07
CA TRP A 1 3.96 6.75 -8.01
C TRP A 1 3.45 5.33 -8.24
N HIS A 2 4.35 4.35 -8.32
CA HIS A 2 3.96 2.95 -8.37
C HIS A 2 3.77 2.44 -6.94
N VAL A 3 2.61 1.86 -6.66
CA VAL A 3 2.25 1.34 -5.34
C VAL A 3 2.03 -0.16 -5.41
N LYS A 4 2.71 -0.87 -4.51
CA LYS A 4 2.64 -2.32 -4.30
C LYS A 4 3.02 -2.63 -2.87
N ASN A 5 2.64 -3.79 -2.39
CA ASN A 5 2.97 -4.18 -1.03
C ASN A 5 3.46 -5.63 -0.96
N THR A 6 4.30 -5.89 0.04
CA THR A 6 4.82 -7.22 0.34
C THR A 6 4.92 -7.40 1.84
N LYS A 7 4.74 -8.64 2.30
CA LYS A 7 5.16 -9.04 3.64
C LYS A 7 6.56 -9.62 3.60
N ARG A 8 7.44 -9.14 4.48
CA ARG A 8 8.78 -9.67 4.67
C ARG A 8 8.77 -10.71 5.77
N ILE A 9 9.22 -11.92 5.44
CA ILE A 9 9.44 -13.00 6.40
C ILE A 9 10.94 -13.23 6.49
N HIS A 10 11.51 -12.98 7.67
CA HIS A 10 12.90 -13.36 7.95
C HIS A 10 12.94 -14.78 8.51
N VAL A 11 13.75 -15.64 7.90
CA VAL A 11 13.99 -17.02 8.34
C VAL A 11 15.44 -17.09 8.84
N PRO A 12 15.68 -17.01 10.16
CA PRO A 12 17.02 -16.95 10.74
C PRO A 12 17.87 -18.17 10.41
N GLU A 13 17.24 -19.36 10.32
CA GLU A 13 17.90 -20.66 10.09
C GLU A 13 18.69 -20.71 8.79
N VAL A 14 18.26 -19.92 7.79
CA VAL A 14 18.93 -19.82 6.48
C VAL A 14 19.49 -18.41 6.22
N ASN A 15 19.50 -17.55 7.24
CA ASN A 15 19.91 -16.14 7.15
C ASN A 15 19.33 -15.42 5.90
N ARG A 16 18.03 -15.59 5.67
CA ARG A 16 17.37 -15.07 4.45
C ARG A 16 16.07 -14.36 4.78
N ALA A 17 15.70 -13.41 3.93
CA ALA A 17 14.37 -12.82 3.92
C ALA A 17 13.65 -13.23 2.64
N PHE A 18 12.38 -13.61 2.79
CA PHE A 18 11.44 -13.86 1.72
C PHE A 18 10.40 -12.75 1.69
N TYR A 19 9.94 -12.40 0.49
CA TYR A 19 8.95 -11.36 0.28
C TYR A 19 7.73 -12.00 -0.37
N LEU A 20 6.62 -11.97 0.34
CA LEU A 20 5.34 -12.47 -0.15
C LEU A 20 4.53 -11.30 -0.68
N HIS A 21 3.93 -11.46 -1.85
CA HIS A 21 3.01 -10.46 -2.39
C HIS A 21 1.81 -10.29 -1.46
N ALA A 22 1.43 -9.05 -1.22
CA ALA A 22 0.35 -8.70 -0.32
C ALA A 22 -0.49 -7.58 -0.92
N ALA A 23 -1.78 -7.55 -0.59
CA ALA A 23 -2.63 -6.42 -0.91
C ALA A 23 -2.11 -5.15 -0.23
N LEU A 24 -2.47 -3.98 -0.78
CA LEU A 24 -1.98 -2.69 -0.27
C LEU A 24 -2.33 -2.47 1.21
N ASP A 25 -3.44 -3.04 1.67
CA ASP A 25 -3.94 -3.00 3.06
C ASP A 25 -3.40 -4.13 3.96
N GLU A 26 -2.59 -5.04 3.43
CA GLU A 26 -2.10 -6.22 4.17
C GLU A 26 -0.58 -6.30 4.28
N GLY A 27 0.19 -5.68 3.38
CA GLY A 27 1.66 -5.77 3.43
C GLY A 27 2.30 -4.85 4.47
N ASP A 28 3.64 -4.80 4.46
CA ASP A 28 4.42 -4.11 5.49
C ASP A 28 4.54 -2.60 5.25
N VAL A 29 4.31 -2.12 4.02
CA VAL A 29 4.24 -0.68 3.76
C VAL A 29 2.94 -0.14 4.33
N ASP A 30 3.04 0.75 5.32
CA ASP A 30 1.90 1.51 5.82
C ASP A 30 1.51 2.60 4.81
N TYR A 31 0.59 2.25 3.92
CA TYR A 31 0.03 3.17 2.95
C TYR A 31 -0.86 4.25 3.59
N ARG A 32 -1.41 4.04 4.79
CA ARG A 32 -2.18 5.09 5.47
C ARG A 32 -1.25 6.25 5.82
N TRP A 33 -0.11 5.94 6.44
CA TRP A 33 0.91 6.93 6.71
C TRP A 33 1.52 7.50 5.42
N ALA A 34 1.92 6.64 4.48
CA ALA A 34 2.58 7.10 3.25
C ALA A 34 1.70 8.03 2.40
N MET A 35 0.40 7.69 2.23
CA MET A 35 -0.55 8.55 1.51
C MET A 35 -0.74 9.90 2.19
N SER A 36 -0.78 9.94 3.53
CA SER A 36 -0.92 11.20 4.25
C SER A 36 0.26 12.16 4.01
N ARG A 37 1.49 11.64 3.98
CA ARG A 37 2.68 12.43 3.62
C ARG A 37 2.66 12.87 2.16
N PHE A 38 2.22 11.99 1.27
CA PHE A 38 2.11 12.28 -0.16
C PHE A 38 1.14 13.44 -0.44
N ILE A 39 -0.02 13.43 0.23
CA ILE A 39 -1.06 14.46 0.12
C ILE A 39 -0.58 15.77 0.76
N GLU A 40 0.02 15.72 1.95
CA GLU A 40 0.60 16.90 2.62
C GLU A 40 1.70 17.57 1.79
N ALA A 41 2.49 16.78 1.05
CA ALA A 41 3.52 17.28 0.14
C ALA A 41 2.94 17.90 -1.15
N GLY A 42 1.62 17.87 -1.34
CA GLY A 42 0.96 18.45 -2.51
C GLY A 42 1.14 17.65 -3.80
N PHE A 43 1.34 16.32 -3.71
CA PHE A 43 1.47 15.49 -4.89
C PHE A 43 0.16 15.44 -5.71
N ASP A 44 0.25 15.74 -7.00
CA ASP A 44 -0.87 15.80 -7.95
C ASP A 44 -0.72 14.82 -9.14
N GLY A 45 0.30 13.96 -9.11
CA GLY A 45 0.60 13.04 -10.20
C GLY A 45 -0.23 11.75 -10.19
N TRP A 46 0.07 10.88 -11.16
CA TRP A 46 -0.61 9.59 -11.30
C TRP A 46 -0.13 8.57 -10.27
N ILE A 47 -1.06 7.76 -9.75
CA ILE A 47 -0.78 6.56 -8.97
C ILE A 47 -1.07 5.33 -9.84
N SER A 48 -0.11 4.40 -9.91
CA SER A 48 -0.26 3.13 -10.61
C SER A 48 -0.15 2.00 -9.60
N ILE A 49 -1.17 1.15 -9.52
CA ILE A 49 -1.16 -0.03 -8.66
C ILE A 49 -0.46 -1.14 -9.43
N GLU A 50 0.71 -1.53 -8.95
CA GLU A 50 1.45 -2.65 -9.50
C GLU A 50 1.04 -3.92 -8.77
N THR A 51 0.63 -4.92 -9.55
CA THR A 51 0.33 -6.23 -9.00
C THR A 51 1.56 -7.10 -9.04
N ALA A 52 1.59 -8.08 -8.15
CA ALA A 52 2.70 -9.00 -8.12
C ALA A 52 2.29 -10.45 -7.77
N GLY A 53 0.99 -10.71 -7.53
CA GLY A 53 0.51 -12.03 -7.13
C GLY A 53 0.16 -12.97 -8.30
N MET A 54 -0.17 -14.21 -7.97
CA MET A 54 -0.83 -15.17 -8.86
C MET A 54 -2.35 -15.09 -8.67
N GLY A 55 -3.15 -15.32 -9.73
CA GLY A 55 -4.62 -15.24 -9.69
C GLY A 55 -5.20 -14.05 -10.45
N ASP A 56 -6.44 -13.65 -10.11
CA ASP A 56 -7.15 -12.55 -10.76
C ASP A 56 -6.54 -11.19 -10.39
N GLN A 57 -5.82 -10.61 -11.35
CA GLN A 57 -5.12 -9.35 -11.16
C GLN A 57 -6.08 -8.16 -11.12
N LEU A 58 -7.22 -8.22 -11.81
CA LEU A 58 -8.15 -7.10 -11.89
C LEU A 58 -8.87 -6.91 -10.56
N ASP A 59 -9.37 -8.00 -9.97
CA ASP A 59 -10.01 -7.94 -8.65
C ASP A 59 -9.03 -7.48 -7.56
N PHE A 60 -7.77 -7.93 -7.65
CA PHE A 60 -6.70 -7.49 -6.76
C PHE A 60 -6.42 -5.97 -6.88
N ILE A 61 -6.32 -5.46 -8.11
CA ILE A 61 -6.16 -4.01 -8.37
C ILE A 61 -7.38 -3.25 -7.87
N GLU A 62 -8.59 -3.76 -8.11
CA GLU A 62 -9.83 -3.11 -7.71
C GLU A 62 -9.91 -2.95 -6.18
N ARG A 63 -9.54 -4.01 -5.43
CA ARG A 63 -9.40 -3.95 -3.97
C ARG A 63 -8.40 -2.88 -3.55
N GLY A 64 -7.21 -2.85 -4.17
CA GLY A 64 -6.19 -1.84 -3.90
C GLY A 64 -6.67 -0.42 -4.19
N LYS A 65 -7.39 -0.22 -5.29
CA LYS A 65 -7.97 1.08 -5.65
C LYS A 65 -8.98 1.55 -4.62
N ARG A 66 -9.94 0.69 -4.23
CA ARG A 66 -10.92 1.01 -3.17
C ARG A 66 -10.22 1.40 -1.87
N TYR A 67 -9.13 0.73 -1.52
CA TYR A 67 -8.35 1.05 -0.33
C TYR A 67 -7.74 2.46 -0.40
N LEU A 68 -7.05 2.80 -1.50
CA LEU A 68 -6.43 4.11 -1.69
C LEU A 68 -7.46 5.24 -1.76
N ASP A 69 -8.57 5.04 -2.48
CA ASP A 69 -9.65 6.03 -2.57
C ASP A 69 -10.20 6.39 -1.17
N ARG A 70 -10.32 5.39 -0.29
CA ARG A 70 -10.68 5.61 1.12
C ARG A 70 -9.63 6.43 1.87
N LEU A 71 -8.35 6.10 1.72
CA LEU A 71 -7.27 6.85 2.39
C LEU A 71 -7.21 8.32 1.93
N ILE A 72 -7.37 8.57 0.63
CA ILE A 72 -7.40 9.93 0.07
C ILE A 72 -8.58 10.71 0.65
N LYS A 73 -9.76 10.08 0.73
CA LYS A 73 -10.96 10.67 1.33
C LYS A 73 -10.74 10.99 2.82
N ASP A 74 -10.23 10.04 3.59
CA ASP A 74 -9.97 10.22 5.03
C ASP A 74 -8.96 11.37 5.26
N SER A 75 -7.86 11.38 4.51
CA SER A 75 -6.82 12.42 4.62
C SER A 75 -7.33 13.81 4.27
N SER A 76 -8.13 13.92 3.20
CA SER A 76 -8.71 15.19 2.75
C SER A 76 -9.74 15.75 3.74
N ALA A 77 -10.38 14.89 4.53
CA ALA A 77 -11.33 15.28 5.56
C ALA A 77 -10.65 15.80 6.86
N GLY A 78 -9.32 15.88 6.90
CA GLY A 78 -8.57 16.25 8.10
C GLY A 78 -8.63 15.17 9.19
N ALA A 79 -9.08 13.96 8.87
CA ALA A 79 -8.94 12.82 9.77
C ALA A 79 -7.45 12.50 9.82
N GLY A 80 -6.77 12.98 10.87
CA GLY A 80 -5.35 12.74 11.06
C GLY A 80 -5.06 11.25 10.92
N LEU A 81 -4.39 10.85 9.84
CA LEU A 81 -4.03 9.47 9.55
C LEU A 81 -2.84 8.99 10.42
N TRP A 82 -2.63 9.65 11.56
CA TRP A 82 -1.57 9.39 12.52
C TRP A 82 -1.96 8.20 13.39
N VAL A 83 -1.79 7.00 12.86
CA VAL A 83 -1.69 5.81 13.70
C VAL A 83 -0.23 5.40 13.67
N GLN A 84 0.39 5.35 14.85
CA GLN A 84 1.72 4.80 15.09
C GLN A 84 1.71 3.28 15.02
#